data_AF-A0A4Y2DRJ0-F1
#
_entry.id   AF-A0A4Y2DRJ0-F1
#
_cell.length_a   1.000
_cell.length_b   1.000
_cell.length_c   1.000
_cell.angle_alpha   90.00
_cell.angle_beta   90.00
_cell.angle_gamma   90.00
#
_symmetry.space_group_name_H-M   'P 1'
#
loop_
_entity.id
_entity.type
_entity.pdbx_description
1 polymer ?
#
loop_
_entity_poly.entity_id
_entity_poly.type
_entity_poly.pdbx_seq_one_letter_code
_entity_poly.pdbx_strand_id
1 'polypeptide(L)'
;MSIFAGTRKCDLKILAEELGETVNDSHKLKDLKKMILASKEYDEESDKEWLNTIINERKEREENERRNEEIQMAERKLKEEQEIAERRRQDEIAEQKRQEEIAERRRQDKIAERKRKDEMEFELQKKRLETEGRSLNSNSVANQNVNSTQIKPKLEIHHLMQKFNSDGNDISLYLIMFERLAKQAEILENTWVTLLLGLLPYDVAQLIAREPDEIANDYGEV
;
A
#
# COMPACT_ATOMS: atom_id res chain seq x y z
N MET A 1 -3.55 -44.25 -63.57
CA MET A 1 -3.42 -42.89 -62.96
C MET A 1 -1.97 -42.47 -63.05
N SER A 2 -1.64 -41.17 -63.14
CA SER A 2 -0.23 -40.75 -63.13
C SER A 2 0.32 -40.80 -61.71
N ILE A 3 1.37 -41.60 -61.48
CA ILE A 3 2.11 -41.70 -60.20
C ILE A 3 2.68 -40.36 -59.71
N PHE A 4 2.86 -39.40 -60.63
CA PHE A 4 3.47 -38.10 -60.35
C PHE A 4 2.43 -36.97 -60.16
N ALA A 5 1.17 -37.29 -59.84
CA ALA A 5 0.15 -36.28 -59.60
C ALA A 5 0.50 -35.44 -58.35
N GLY A 6 0.47 -34.10 -58.46
CA GLY A 6 0.77 -33.20 -57.34
C GLY A 6 2.24 -33.10 -56.92
N THR A 7 3.16 -33.72 -57.68
CA THR A 7 4.61 -33.66 -57.43
C THR A 7 5.22 -32.32 -57.85
N ARG A 8 6.11 -31.80 -57.02
CA ARG A 8 6.99 -30.68 -57.37
C ARG A 8 8.36 -31.20 -57.77
N LYS A 9 9.18 -30.31 -58.35
CA LYS A 9 10.54 -30.62 -58.78
C LYS A 9 11.44 -31.08 -57.62
N CYS A 10 11.27 -30.53 -56.42
CA CYS A 10 12.03 -30.95 -55.24
C CYS A 10 11.70 -32.40 -54.83
N ASP A 11 10.43 -32.79 -54.83
CA ASP A 11 10.02 -34.16 -54.46
C ASP A 11 10.64 -35.21 -55.39
N LEU A 12 10.68 -34.92 -56.70
CA LEU A 12 11.27 -35.82 -57.69
C LEU A 12 12.80 -35.85 -57.64
N LYS A 13 13.46 -34.79 -57.16
CA LYS A 13 14.90 -34.83 -56.95
C LYS A 13 15.25 -35.78 -55.82
N ILE A 14 14.53 -35.67 -54.70
CA ILE A 14 14.73 -36.54 -53.54
C ILE A 14 14.50 -38.00 -53.94
N LEU A 15 13.40 -38.30 -54.63
CA LEU A 15 13.12 -39.66 -55.12
C LEU A 15 14.21 -40.18 -56.07
N ALA A 16 14.70 -39.35 -57.00
CA ALA A 16 15.72 -39.77 -57.95
C ALA A 16 17.10 -39.96 -57.30
N GLU A 17 17.50 -39.08 -56.37
CA GLU A 17 18.75 -39.22 -55.60
C GLU A 17 18.76 -40.52 -54.80
N GLU A 18 17.62 -40.88 -54.23
CA GLU A 18 17.51 -42.09 -53.45
C GLU A 18 17.44 -43.39 -54.29
N LEU A 19 16.93 -43.31 -55.53
CA LEU A 19 17.05 -44.36 -56.54
C LEU A 19 18.48 -44.48 -57.14
N GLY A 20 19.46 -43.76 -56.55
CA GLY A 20 20.86 -43.78 -56.96
C GLY A 20 21.17 -42.96 -58.22
N GLU A 21 20.22 -42.17 -58.74
CA GLU A 21 20.42 -41.35 -59.93
C GLU A 21 21.08 -40.01 -59.57
N THR A 22 22.02 -39.56 -60.40
CA THR A 22 22.67 -38.26 -60.17
C THR A 22 21.76 -37.13 -60.66
N VAL A 23 21.22 -36.35 -59.72
CA VAL A 23 20.30 -35.26 -60.05
C VAL A 23 20.97 -33.90 -59.90
N ASN A 24 20.79 -33.05 -60.92
CA ASN A 24 21.25 -31.65 -60.93
C ASN A 24 20.07 -30.66 -60.95
N ASP A 25 20.28 -29.45 -60.45
CA ASP A 25 19.33 -28.33 -60.44
C ASP A 25 18.87 -27.90 -61.84
N SER A 26 19.67 -28.14 -62.86
CA SER A 26 19.34 -27.82 -64.27
C SER A 26 18.26 -28.71 -64.88
N HIS A 27 18.05 -29.92 -64.35
CA HIS A 27 17.09 -30.87 -64.92
C HIS A 27 15.66 -30.33 -64.84
N LYS A 28 14.89 -30.47 -65.92
CA LYS A 28 13.47 -30.09 -65.89
C LYS A 28 12.67 -31.21 -65.25
N LEU A 29 11.47 -30.86 -64.76
CA LEU A 29 10.54 -31.83 -64.16
C LEU A 29 10.28 -33.03 -65.08
N LYS A 30 10.18 -32.81 -66.40
CA LYS A 30 9.97 -33.87 -67.39
C LYS A 30 11.19 -34.80 -67.51
N ASP A 31 12.40 -34.27 -67.34
CA ASP A 31 13.64 -35.04 -67.45
C ASP A 31 13.81 -35.93 -66.21
N LEU A 32 13.51 -35.39 -65.02
CA LEU A 32 13.49 -36.16 -63.77
C LEU A 32 12.50 -37.33 -63.80
N LYS A 33 11.27 -37.08 -64.28
CA LYS A 33 10.26 -38.15 -64.44
C LYS A 33 10.76 -39.27 -65.36
N LYS A 34 11.50 -38.93 -66.42
CA LYS A 34 12.07 -39.92 -67.34
C LYS A 34 13.22 -40.69 -66.73
N MET A 35 14.10 -40.02 -65.97
CA MET A 35 15.21 -40.67 -65.27
C MET A 35 14.71 -41.68 -64.24
N ILE A 36 13.75 -41.30 -63.40
CA ILE A 36 13.13 -42.18 -62.40
C ILE A 36 12.52 -43.42 -63.05
N LEU A 37 11.71 -43.24 -64.10
CA LEU A 37 11.10 -44.35 -64.83
C LEU A 37 12.10 -45.23 -65.60
N ALA A 38 13.31 -44.73 -65.86
CA ALA A 38 14.38 -45.46 -66.54
C ALA A 38 15.35 -46.13 -65.56
N SER A 39 15.24 -45.86 -64.26
CA SER A 39 16.07 -46.50 -63.24
C SER A 39 15.78 -47.99 -63.20
N LYS A 40 16.83 -48.79 -63.00
CA LYS A 40 16.73 -50.25 -62.86
C LYS A 40 16.14 -50.67 -61.52
N GLU A 41 16.18 -49.78 -60.54
CA GLU A 41 15.70 -49.99 -59.17
C GLU A 41 14.27 -49.48 -58.98
N TYR A 42 13.68 -48.92 -60.04
CA TYR A 42 12.33 -48.37 -60.02
C TYR A 42 11.27 -49.48 -59.81
N ASP A 43 10.46 -49.31 -58.77
CA ASP A 43 9.29 -50.15 -58.49
C ASP A 43 8.04 -49.27 -58.33
N GLU A 44 7.02 -49.52 -59.15
CA GLU A 44 5.88 -48.60 -59.28
C GLU A 44 5.09 -48.43 -57.97
N GLU A 45 5.00 -49.47 -57.14
CA GLU A 45 4.26 -49.41 -55.88
C GLU A 45 5.11 -48.79 -54.77
N SER A 46 6.35 -49.27 -54.60
CA SER A 46 7.28 -48.79 -53.58
C SER A 46 7.65 -47.31 -53.77
N ASP A 47 8.00 -46.91 -55.00
CA ASP A 47 8.39 -45.52 -55.28
C ASP A 47 7.21 -44.56 -55.18
N LYS A 48 6.00 -45.05 -55.46
CA LYS A 48 4.78 -44.25 -55.28
C LYS A 48 4.49 -44.04 -53.80
N GLU A 49 4.61 -45.07 -52.97
CA GLU A 49 4.46 -44.93 -51.52
C GLU A 49 5.49 -43.96 -50.96
N TRP A 50 6.74 -44.10 -51.38
CA TRP A 50 7.81 -43.23 -50.93
C TRP A 50 7.64 -41.78 -51.40
N LEU A 51 7.25 -41.58 -52.65
CA LEU A 51 6.92 -40.26 -53.18
C LEU A 51 5.77 -39.62 -52.41
N ASN A 52 4.76 -40.40 -52.00
CA ASN A 52 3.69 -39.90 -51.14
C ASN A 52 4.21 -39.47 -49.77
N THR A 53 5.12 -40.25 -49.18
CA THR A 53 5.81 -39.89 -47.92
C THR A 53 6.56 -38.56 -48.08
N ILE A 54 7.38 -38.39 -49.11
CA ILE A 54 8.12 -37.15 -49.39
C ILE A 54 7.17 -35.96 -49.55
N ILE A 55 6.08 -36.13 -50.30
CA ILE A 55 5.06 -35.08 -50.50
C ILE A 55 4.39 -34.71 -49.17
N ASN A 56 4.06 -35.69 -48.34
CA ASN A 56 3.41 -35.48 -47.05
C ASN A 56 4.35 -34.78 -46.08
N GLU A 57 5.60 -35.23 -45.95
CA GLU A 57 6.61 -34.59 -45.11
C GLU A 57 6.84 -33.13 -45.49
N ARG A 58 6.90 -32.82 -46.79
CA ARG A 58 7.02 -31.44 -47.25
C ARG A 58 5.78 -30.62 -46.87
N LYS A 59 4.57 -31.15 -47.07
CA LYS A 59 3.33 -30.45 -46.70
C LYS A 59 3.27 -30.20 -45.19
N GLU A 60 3.65 -31.19 -44.38
CA GLU A 60 3.70 -31.06 -42.93
C GLU A 60 4.74 -30.02 -42.51
N ARG A 61 5.91 -29.99 -43.14
CA ARG A 61 6.94 -28.96 -42.90
C ARG A 61 6.42 -27.55 -43.20
N GLU A 62 5.75 -27.36 -44.34
CA GLU A 62 5.12 -26.08 -44.71
C GLU A 62 3.98 -25.68 -43.77
N GLU A 63 3.23 -26.64 -43.23
CA GLU A 63 2.21 -26.36 -42.21
C GLU A 63 2.83 -26.00 -40.87
N ASN A 64 3.85 -26.73 -40.43
CA ASN A 64 4.56 -26.46 -39.18
C ASN A 64 5.29 -25.12 -39.22
N GLU A 65 5.87 -24.74 -40.37
CA GLU A 65 6.47 -23.43 -40.56
C GLU A 65 5.44 -22.32 -40.40
N ARG A 66 4.28 -22.42 -41.07
CA ARG A 66 3.17 -21.47 -40.91
C ARG A 66 2.65 -21.40 -39.47
N ARG A 67 2.50 -22.55 -38.81
CA ARG A 67 2.07 -22.62 -37.41
C ARG A 67 3.09 -21.96 -36.48
N ASN A 68 4.37 -22.19 -36.72
CA ASN A 68 5.45 -21.58 -35.95
C ASN A 68 5.50 -20.06 -36.14
N GLU A 69 5.31 -19.58 -37.37
CA GLU A 69 5.19 -18.15 -37.66
C GLU A 69 3.98 -17.52 -36.94
N GLU A 70 2.83 -18.20 -36.93
CA GLU A 70 1.64 -17.75 -36.22
C GLU A 70 1.87 -17.67 -34.71
N ILE A 71 2.50 -18.68 -34.11
CA ILE A 71 2.88 -18.70 -32.70
C ILE A 71 3.82 -17.53 -32.38
N GLN A 72 4.87 -17.32 -33.19
CA GLN A 72 5.80 -16.21 -32.97
C GLN A 72 5.12 -14.83 -33.06
N MET A 73 4.18 -14.67 -34.00
CA MET A 73 3.39 -13.43 -34.09
C MET A 73 2.49 -13.24 -32.87
N ALA A 74 1.84 -14.31 -32.38
CA ALA A 74 0.99 -14.26 -31.20
C ALA A 74 1.80 -13.94 -29.93
N GLU A 75 2.96 -14.57 -29.74
CA GLU A 75 3.86 -14.30 -28.63
C GLU A 75 4.35 -12.85 -28.64
N ARG A 76 4.69 -12.31 -29.81
CA ARG A 76 5.11 -10.91 -29.94
C ARG A 76 3.98 -9.95 -29.55
N LYS A 77 2.75 -10.22 -30.01
CA LYS A 77 1.57 -9.41 -29.65
C LYS A 77 1.28 -9.47 -28.16
N LEU A 78 1.34 -10.64 -27.56
CA LEU A 78 1.12 -10.81 -26.12
C LEU A 78 2.15 -10.03 -25.31
N LYS A 79 3.43 -10.09 -25.72
CA LYS A 79 4.50 -9.34 -25.06
C LYS A 79 4.30 -7.82 -25.16
N GLU A 80 3.91 -7.32 -26.32
CA GLU A 80 3.60 -5.90 -26.53
C GLU A 80 2.40 -5.46 -25.68
N GLU A 81 1.34 -6.26 -25.61
CA GLU A 81 0.17 -5.97 -24.77
C GLU A 81 0.54 -5.93 -23.27
N GLN A 82 1.36 -6.87 -22.82
CA GLN A 82 1.87 -6.87 -21.44
C GLN A 82 2.70 -5.62 -21.12
N GLU A 83 3.57 -5.20 -22.03
CA GLU A 83 4.38 -4.00 -21.85
C GLU A 83 3.50 -2.73 -21.79
N ILE A 84 2.49 -2.64 -22.66
CA ILE A 84 1.52 -1.54 -22.63
C ILE A 84 0.75 -1.53 -21.30
N ALA A 85 0.29 -2.69 -20.83
CA ALA A 85 -0.43 -2.82 -19.57
C ALA A 85 0.45 -2.45 -18.36
N GLU A 86 1.73 -2.81 -18.38
CA GLU A 86 2.68 -2.43 -17.33
C GLU A 86 2.94 -0.92 -17.32
N ARG A 87 3.18 -0.30 -18.48
CA ARG A 87 3.33 1.16 -18.59
C ARG A 87 2.09 1.90 -18.06
N ARG A 88 0.89 1.45 -18.42
CA ARG A 88 -0.37 2.03 -17.90
C ARG A 88 -0.47 1.93 -16.38
N ARG A 89 -0.09 0.79 -15.78
CA ARG A 89 -0.05 0.63 -14.32
C ARG A 89 0.94 1.60 -13.66
N GLN A 90 2.13 1.78 -14.26
CA GLN A 90 3.11 2.74 -13.75
C GLN A 90 2.61 4.17 -13.83
N ASP A 91 1.98 4.55 -14.95
CA ASP A 91 1.40 5.89 -15.14
C ASP A 91 0.27 6.16 -14.13
N GLU A 92 -0.58 5.17 -13.85
CA GLU A 92 -1.66 5.29 -12.86
C GLU A 92 -1.09 5.46 -11.43
N ILE A 93 -0.08 4.68 -11.07
CA ILE A 93 0.62 4.84 -9.77
C ILE A 93 1.29 6.21 -9.67
N ALA A 94 1.92 6.68 -10.75
CA ALA A 94 2.56 7.99 -10.78
C ALA A 94 1.54 9.13 -10.65
N GLU A 95 0.38 9.02 -11.29
CA GLU A 95 -0.71 9.98 -11.14
C GLU A 95 -1.31 9.97 -9.74
N GLN A 96 -1.56 8.79 -9.15
CA GLN A 96 -2.02 8.68 -7.77
C GLN A 96 -1.06 9.36 -6.79
N LYS A 97 0.25 9.11 -6.92
CA LYS A 97 1.26 9.78 -6.09
C LYS A 97 1.25 11.30 -6.23
N ARG A 98 1.08 11.83 -7.46
CA ARG A 98 0.94 13.28 -7.69
C ARG A 98 -0.29 13.84 -6.99
N GLN A 99 -1.43 13.14 -7.08
CA GLN A 99 -2.67 13.56 -6.42
C GLN A 99 -2.55 13.53 -4.89
N GLU A 100 -1.94 12.49 -4.34
CA GLU A 100 -1.66 12.37 -2.91
C GLU A 100 -0.75 13.50 -2.41
N GLU A 101 0.32 13.82 -3.15
CA GLU A 101 1.22 14.93 -2.80
C GLU A 101 0.47 16.28 -2.81
N ILE A 102 -0.36 16.52 -3.81
CA ILE A 102 -1.19 17.74 -3.88
C ILE A 102 -2.19 17.78 -2.71
N ALA A 103 -2.83 16.65 -2.38
CA ALA A 103 -3.76 16.56 -1.27
C ALA A 103 -3.07 16.81 0.07
N GLU A 104 -1.87 16.28 0.27
CA GLU A 104 -1.09 16.46 1.48
C GLU A 104 -0.61 17.90 1.64
N ARG A 105 -0.11 18.54 0.57
CA ARG A 105 0.21 19.98 0.58
C ARG A 105 -1.00 20.82 0.99
N ARG A 106 -2.20 20.53 0.44
CA ARG A 106 -3.44 21.21 0.83
C ARG A 106 -3.81 20.99 2.30
N ARG A 107 -3.52 19.82 2.88
CA ARG A 107 -3.74 19.56 4.32
C ARG A 107 -2.77 20.38 5.16
N GLN A 108 -1.49 20.40 4.78
CA GLN A 108 -0.47 21.20 5.47
C GLN A 108 -0.80 22.70 5.44
N ASP A 109 -1.24 23.22 4.29
CA ASP A 109 -1.66 24.62 4.16
C ASP A 109 -2.83 24.94 5.10
N LYS A 110 -3.83 24.07 5.20
CA LYS A 110 -4.95 24.24 6.14
C LYS A 110 -4.50 24.23 7.61
N ILE A 111 -3.56 23.37 7.97
CA ILE A 111 -3.00 23.32 9.33
C ILE A 111 -2.21 24.60 9.63
N ALA A 112 -1.38 25.05 8.69
CA ALA A 112 -0.60 26.27 8.82
C ALA A 112 -1.50 27.51 8.93
N GLU A 113 -2.60 27.58 8.17
CA GLU A 113 -3.57 28.67 8.26
C GLU A 113 -4.28 28.70 9.62
N ARG A 114 -4.67 27.54 10.16
CA ARG A 114 -5.25 27.45 11.52
C ARG A 114 -4.26 27.96 12.57
N LYS A 115 -3.01 27.47 12.54
CA LYS A 115 -1.97 27.95 13.46
C LYS A 115 -1.77 29.46 13.39
N ARG A 116 -1.79 30.06 12.19
CA ARG A 116 -1.70 31.53 12.03
C ARG A 116 -2.91 32.27 12.63
N LYS A 117 -4.12 31.71 12.51
CA LYS A 117 -5.33 32.28 13.13
C LYS A 117 -5.27 32.20 14.64
N ASP A 118 -4.91 31.04 15.19
CA ASP A 118 -4.78 30.82 16.63
C ASP A 118 -3.72 31.76 17.24
N GLU A 119 -2.57 31.93 16.56
CA GLU A 119 -1.52 32.89 16.97
C GLU A 119 -2.03 34.34 16.99
N MET A 120 -2.77 34.74 15.95
CA MET A 120 -3.34 36.09 15.87
C MET A 120 -4.39 36.32 16.96
N GLU A 121 -5.23 35.32 17.25
CA GLU A 121 -6.22 35.38 18.32
C GLU A 121 -5.55 35.48 19.70
N PHE A 122 -4.49 34.71 19.93
CA PHE A 122 -3.70 34.78 21.15
C PHE A 122 -3.07 36.16 21.36
N GLU A 123 -2.45 36.75 20.33
CA GLU A 123 -1.88 38.10 20.40
C GLU A 123 -2.96 39.17 20.64
N LEU A 124 -4.15 39.02 20.05
CA LEU A 124 -5.29 39.91 20.34
C LEU A 124 -5.77 39.78 21.80
N GLN A 125 -5.86 38.56 22.33
CA GLN A 125 -6.28 38.31 23.71
C GLN A 125 -5.28 38.88 24.71
N LYS A 126 -3.98 38.73 24.44
CA LYS A 126 -2.89 39.31 25.23
C LYS A 126 -3.00 40.84 25.32
N LYS A 127 -3.20 41.53 24.18
CA LYS A 127 -3.40 42.99 24.16
C LYS A 127 -4.65 43.43 24.92
N ARG A 128 -5.74 42.67 24.84
CA ARG A 128 -6.97 42.94 25.59
C ARG A 128 -6.72 42.89 27.10
N LEU A 129 -6.06 41.83 27.58
CA LEU A 129 -5.70 41.68 29.00
C LEU A 129 -4.74 42.77 29.49
N GLU A 130 -3.76 43.17 28.68
CA GLU A 130 -2.83 44.25 29.04
C GLU A 130 -3.54 45.61 29.18
N THR A 131 -4.59 45.84 28.38
CA THR A 131 -5.45 47.03 28.47
C THR A 131 -6.39 46.98 29.68
N GLU A 132 -6.96 45.81 29.97
CA GLU A 132 -7.89 45.59 31.08
C GLU A 132 -7.17 45.58 32.44
N GLY A 133 -5.96 45.02 32.51
CA GLY A 133 -5.06 45.14 33.66
C GLY A 133 -4.64 46.59 33.94
N ARG A 134 -4.62 47.46 32.93
CA ARG A 134 -4.42 48.91 33.13
C ARG A 134 -5.68 49.61 33.66
N SER A 135 -6.86 49.11 33.30
CA SER A 135 -8.17 49.63 33.76
C SER A 135 -8.46 49.27 35.22
N LEU A 136 -8.06 48.07 35.68
CA LEU A 136 -8.23 47.65 37.07
C LEU A 136 -7.31 48.42 38.05
N ASN A 137 -6.25 49.05 37.55
CA ASN A 137 -5.31 49.81 38.36
C ASN A 137 -5.81 51.23 38.71
N SER A 138 -6.94 51.68 38.15
CA SER A 138 -7.53 53.00 38.47
C SER A 138 -8.68 52.97 39.48
N ASN A 139 -9.14 51.79 39.91
CA ASN A 139 -10.27 51.68 40.84
C ASN A 139 -9.94 50.75 42.01
N SER A 140 -9.10 51.19 42.94
CA SER A 140 -9.12 50.63 44.30
C SER A 140 -8.47 51.60 45.30
N VAL A 141 -9.26 52.59 45.72
CA VAL A 141 -9.08 53.24 47.02
C VAL A 141 -10.29 52.84 47.86
N ALA A 142 -10.02 52.37 49.08
CA ALA A 142 -10.94 52.00 50.16
C ALA A 142 -11.38 50.53 50.21
N ASN A 143 -10.69 49.70 50.99
CA ASN A 143 -11.01 49.49 52.41
C ASN A 143 -10.19 48.36 53.05
N GLN A 144 -9.98 48.52 54.35
CA GLN A 144 -8.97 47.86 55.16
C GLN A 144 -9.29 46.40 55.55
N ASN A 145 -8.22 45.64 55.82
CA ASN A 145 -8.00 44.83 57.04
C ASN A 145 -8.99 43.70 57.37
N VAL A 146 -8.55 42.42 57.35
CA VAL A 146 -8.33 41.57 58.55
C VAL A 146 -7.41 40.38 58.20
N ASN A 147 -6.29 40.31 58.91
CA ASN A 147 -5.44 39.15 59.28
C ASN A 147 -5.80 37.75 58.73
N SER A 148 -4.85 37.06 58.10
CA SER A 148 -4.38 35.73 58.55
C SER A 148 -3.28 35.19 57.61
N THR A 149 -2.09 35.04 58.19
CA THR A 149 -1.21 33.87 58.06
C THR A 149 -1.09 33.17 56.70
N GLN A 150 0.06 33.37 56.04
CA GLN A 150 0.84 32.34 55.35
C GLN A 150 0.04 31.33 54.50
N ILE A 151 -0.33 31.70 53.26
CA ILE A 151 -0.81 30.74 52.27
C ILE A 151 0.25 30.60 51.18
N LYS A 152 1.00 29.49 51.27
CA LYS A 152 1.80 28.89 50.18
C LYS A 152 0.98 28.89 48.87
N PRO A 153 1.61 29.02 47.70
CA PRO A 153 0.89 29.11 46.44
C PRO A 153 -0.03 27.90 46.25
N LYS A 154 -1.31 28.20 46.02
CA LYS A 154 -2.37 27.24 45.72
C LYS A 154 -2.06 26.61 44.36
N LEU A 155 -1.24 25.55 44.36
CA LEU A 155 -1.04 24.69 43.21
C LEU A 155 -2.39 24.06 42.87
N GLU A 156 -3.01 24.53 41.79
CA GLU A 156 -4.22 23.92 41.26
C GLU A 156 -3.89 22.48 40.84
N ILE A 157 -4.64 21.54 41.40
CA ILE A 157 -4.45 20.08 41.34
C ILE A 157 -4.42 19.56 39.89
N HIS A 158 -5.09 20.29 38.98
CA HIS A 158 -5.11 20.03 37.55
C HIS A 158 -3.74 20.20 36.86
N HIS A 159 -2.76 20.84 37.50
CA HIS A 159 -1.39 20.98 37.00
C HIS A 159 -0.46 19.87 37.47
N LEU A 160 -0.82 19.11 38.52
CA LEU A 160 0.04 18.07 39.08
C LEU A 160 -0.07 16.76 38.29
N MET A 161 -1.23 16.49 37.71
CA MET A 161 -1.51 15.25 36.99
C MET A 161 -2.64 15.44 35.98
N GLN A 162 -2.52 14.81 34.80
CA GLN A 162 -3.62 14.79 33.83
C GLN A 162 -4.80 13.99 34.36
N LYS A 163 -6.03 14.37 34.02
CA LYS A 163 -7.24 13.62 34.39
C LYS A 163 -7.16 12.18 33.88
N PHE A 164 -7.66 11.24 34.69
CA PHE A 164 -7.69 9.83 34.29
C PHE A 164 -8.57 9.63 33.06
N ASN A 165 -8.09 8.84 32.11
CA ASN A 165 -8.83 8.45 30.92
C ASN A 165 -9.01 6.92 30.94
N SER A 166 -10.25 6.45 30.84
CA SER A 166 -10.62 5.04 30.98
C SER A 166 -10.48 4.24 29.68
N ASP A 167 -10.07 4.86 28.58
CA ASP A 167 -9.97 4.27 27.24
C ASP A 167 -8.69 3.45 26.99
N GLY A 168 -7.81 3.33 27.98
CA GLY A 168 -6.61 2.50 27.86
C GLY A 168 -5.61 2.55 29.01
N ASN A 169 -5.83 3.37 30.04
CA ASN A 169 -4.94 3.45 31.20
C ASN A 169 -5.41 2.54 32.34
N ASP A 170 -4.46 1.78 32.90
CA ASP A 170 -4.68 1.00 34.11
C ASP A 170 -4.86 1.93 35.32
N ILE A 171 -5.99 1.79 36.01
CA ILE A 171 -6.33 2.58 37.20
C ILE A 171 -5.31 2.33 38.32
N SER A 172 -4.79 1.11 38.46
CA SER A 172 -3.79 0.79 39.48
C SER A 172 -2.49 1.56 39.25
N LEU A 173 -2.04 1.68 38.00
CA LEU A 173 -0.86 2.46 37.64
C LEU A 173 -1.07 3.96 37.88
N TYR A 174 -2.28 4.45 37.62
CA TYR A 174 -2.66 5.84 37.86
C TYR A 174 -2.63 6.20 39.35
N LEU A 175 -3.16 5.32 40.21
CA LEU A 175 -3.14 5.52 41.67
C LEU A 175 -1.71 5.50 42.23
N ILE A 176 -0.85 4.59 41.75
CA ILE A 176 0.55 4.53 42.16
C ILE A 176 1.30 5.82 41.78
N MET A 177 1.02 6.38 40.60
CA MET A 177 1.64 7.62 40.14
C MET A 177 1.16 8.82 40.97
N PHE A 178 -0.13 8.86 41.29
CA PHE A 178 -0.71 9.87 42.17
C PHE A 178 -0.07 9.85 43.56
N GLU A 179 0.05 8.67 44.18
CA GLU A 179 0.67 8.51 45.51
C GLU A 179 2.12 9.01 45.53
N ARG A 180 2.93 8.69 44.51
CA ARG A 180 4.31 9.19 44.42
C ARG A 180 4.37 10.70 44.31
N LEU A 181 3.50 11.30 43.51
CA LEU A 181 3.44 12.75 43.32
C LEU A 181 2.96 13.47 44.59
N ALA A 182 1.96 12.90 45.27
CA ALA A 182 1.43 13.44 46.52
C ALA A 182 2.48 13.41 47.63
N LYS A 183 3.26 12.32 47.74
CA LYS A 183 4.42 12.23 48.65
C LYS A 183 5.52 13.22 48.28
N GLN A 184 5.85 13.36 47.00
CA GLN A 184 6.89 14.27 46.52
C GLN A 184 6.50 15.76 46.75
N ALA A 185 5.21 16.07 46.66
CA ALA A 185 4.68 17.40 46.89
C ALA A 185 4.33 17.68 48.37
N GLU A 186 4.64 16.75 49.29
CA GLU A 186 4.35 16.84 50.74
C GLU A 186 2.87 17.17 51.02
N ILE A 187 1.96 16.60 50.24
CA ILE A 187 0.52 16.79 50.40
C ILE A 187 0.04 16.00 51.61
N LEU A 188 -0.77 16.63 52.47
CA LEU A 188 -1.36 15.98 53.64
C LEU A 188 -2.30 14.84 53.24
N GLU A 189 -2.11 13.65 53.80
CA GLU A 189 -2.86 12.41 53.47
C GLU A 189 -4.38 12.58 53.58
N ASN A 190 -4.86 13.36 54.54
CA ASN A 190 -6.28 13.68 54.72
C ASN A 190 -6.92 14.47 53.56
N THR A 191 -6.12 14.96 52.61
CA THR A 191 -6.63 15.63 51.40
C THR A 191 -6.56 14.74 50.16
N TRP A 192 -5.84 13.62 50.19
CA TRP A 192 -5.54 12.81 49.00
C TRP A 192 -6.79 12.28 48.31
N VAL A 193 -7.78 11.80 49.05
CA VAL A 193 -9.02 11.28 48.45
C VAL A 193 -9.82 12.40 47.78
N THR A 194 -9.88 13.59 48.39
CA THR A 194 -10.52 14.76 47.78
C THR A 194 -9.80 15.18 46.49
N LEU A 195 -8.47 15.11 46.47
CA LEU A 195 -7.67 15.40 45.28
C LEU A 195 -7.90 14.37 44.17
N LEU A 196 -7.96 13.10 44.53
CA LEU A 196 -8.18 11.99 43.60
C LEU A 196 -9.56 12.08 42.95
N LEU A 197 -10.61 12.39 43.72
CA LEU A 197 -11.97 12.57 43.19
C LEU A 197 -12.05 13.68 42.13
N GLY A 198 -11.26 14.75 42.26
CA GLY A 198 -11.20 15.83 41.27
C GLY A 198 -10.48 15.46 39.96
N LEU A 199 -9.73 14.35 39.96
CA LEU A 199 -8.92 13.88 38.84
C LEU A 199 -9.55 12.66 38.12
N LEU A 200 -10.49 11.97 38.75
CA LEU A 200 -11.19 10.82 38.19
C LEU A 200 -12.44 11.23 37.39
N PRO A 201 -12.77 10.54 36.29
CA PRO A 201 -14.06 10.64 35.64
C PRO A 201 -15.21 10.32 36.59
N TYR A 202 -16.36 10.94 36.32
CA TYR A 202 -17.57 10.84 37.14
C TYR A 202 -18.01 9.40 37.41
N ASP A 203 -17.84 8.50 36.45
CA ASP A 203 -18.25 7.10 36.55
C ASP A 203 -17.39 6.30 37.56
N VAL A 204 -16.11 6.67 37.70
CA VAL A 204 -15.18 6.06 38.66
C VAL A 204 -15.35 6.69 40.05
N ALA A 205 -15.53 8.01 40.10
CA ALA A 205 -15.79 8.74 41.35
C ALA A 205 -17.07 8.28 42.06
N GLN A 206 -18.10 7.85 41.31
CA GLN A 206 -19.33 7.28 41.87
C GLN A 206 -19.13 5.94 42.59
N LEU A 207 -18.13 5.15 42.21
CA LEU A 207 -17.80 3.89 42.89
C LEU A 207 -17.22 4.16 44.27
N ILE A 208 -16.35 5.17 44.38
CA ILE A 208 -15.73 5.60 45.63
C ILE A 208 -16.75 6.31 46.53
N ALA A 209 -17.66 7.11 45.95
CA ALA A 209 -18.72 7.80 46.68
C ALA A 209 -19.84 6.88 47.22
N ARG A 210 -19.82 5.58 46.89
CA ARG A 210 -20.75 4.58 47.43
C ARG A 210 -20.27 3.94 48.74
N GLU A 211 -19.01 4.15 49.11
CA GLU A 211 -18.44 3.69 50.37
C GLU A 211 -18.87 4.59 51.55
N PRO A 212 -19.02 4.03 52.76
CA PRO A 212 -19.44 4.80 53.94
C PRO A 212 -18.41 5.88 54.32
N ASP A 213 -18.86 7.02 54.85
CA ASP A 213 -18.05 8.22 55.16
C ASP A 213 -16.83 7.95 56.07
N GLU A 214 -16.87 6.86 56.84
CA GLU A 214 -15.79 6.40 57.72
C GLU A 214 -14.59 5.79 56.94
N ILE A 215 -14.82 5.28 55.73
CA ILE A 215 -13.81 4.66 54.85
C ILE A 215 -13.47 5.60 53.67
N ALA A 216 -14.41 6.45 53.25
CA ALA A 216 -14.26 7.35 52.10
C ALA A 216 -13.15 8.41 52.23
N ASN A 217 -12.53 8.58 53.40
CA ASN A 217 -11.43 9.52 53.62
C ASN A 217 -10.09 8.83 53.93
N ASP A 218 -10.07 7.49 54.03
CA ASP A 218 -8.84 6.71 54.23
C ASP A 218 -8.35 6.17 52.89
N TYR A 219 -7.23 6.70 52.40
CA TYR A 219 -6.63 6.26 51.14
C TYR A 219 -6.16 4.79 51.18
N GLY A 220 -5.88 4.23 52.36
CA GLY A 220 -5.41 2.84 52.50
C GLY A 220 -6.49 1.78 52.25
N GLU A 221 -7.76 2.16 52.29
CA GLU A 221 -8.92 1.29 52.13
C GLU A 221 -9.65 1.49 50.78
N VAL A 222 -9.15 2.40 49.91
CA VAL A 222 -9.65 2.70 48.55
C VAL A 222 -8.87 1.93 47.49
#